data_AF-A0A356JA90-F1
#
_entry.id   AF-A0A356JA90-F1
#
_cell.length_a   1.000
_cell.length_b   1.000
_cell.length_c   1.000
_cell.angle_alpha   90.00
_cell.angle_beta   90.00
_cell.angle_gamma   90.00
#
_symmetry.space_group_name_H-M   'P 1'
#
loop_
_entity.id
_entity.type
_entity.pdbx_description
1 polymer ?
#
loop_
_entity_poly.entity_id
_entity_poly.type
_entity_poly.pdbx_seq_one_letter_code
_entity_poly.pdbx_strand_id
1 'polypeptide(L)'
;MNEENPIAVVHDQGAGGPGNVLLEIVGQSGGRIGIRKIRVGDKTMSVLEIIGCEFQERMAYLVYSERLETFKRICEREDVFCEELG
;
A
#
# COMPACT_ATOMS: atom_id res chain seq x y z
N MET A 1 15.47 -10.01 14.57
CA MET A 1 14.31 -10.08 13.65
C MET A 1 14.64 -11.08 12.56
N ASN A 2 13.65 -11.81 12.04
CA ASN A 2 13.88 -12.82 11.02
C ASN A 2 14.48 -12.15 9.77
N GLU A 3 15.69 -12.56 9.38
CA GLU A 3 16.36 -12.10 8.17
C GLU A 3 15.60 -12.45 6.90
N GLU A 4 14.47 -13.17 6.94
CA GLU A 4 13.65 -13.51 5.77
C GLU A 4 12.37 -12.68 5.65
N ASN A 5 12.04 -11.82 6.62
CA ASN A 5 10.83 -10.99 6.55
C ASN A 5 10.89 -10.01 5.37
N PRO A 6 9.94 -10.02 4.41
CA PRO A 6 9.91 -9.04 3.32
C PRO A 6 9.49 -7.64 3.77
N ILE A 7 8.79 -7.52 4.90
CA ILE A 7 8.17 -6.29 5.38
C ILE A 7 9.16 -5.49 6.22
N ALA A 8 9.45 -4.26 5.81
CA ALA A 8 10.19 -3.28 6.60
C ALA A 8 9.25 -2.53 7.56
N VAL A 9 8.10 -2.06 7.05
CA VAL A 9 7.08 -1.34 7.81
C VAL A 9 5.70 -1.78 7.34
N VAL A 10 4.74 -1.84 8.26
CA VAL A 10 3.32 -2.05 7.97
C VAL A 10 2.49 -1.04 8.76
N HIS A 11 1.43 -0.52 8.14
CA HIS A 11 0.47 0.37 8.78
C HIS A 11 -0.94 0.11 8.26
N ASP A 12 -1.94 0.13 9.14
CA ASP A 12 -3.34 0.00 8.76
C ASP A 12 -3.87 1.27 8.07
N GLN A 13 -4.75 1.11 7.09
CA GLN A 13 -5.46 2.24 6.51
C GLN A 13 -6.74 2.49 7.31
N GLY A 14 -6.81 3.65 7.95
CA GLY A 14 -7.99 4.11 8.67
C GLY A 14 -8.46 5.48 8.19
N ALA A 15 -8.60 6.41 9.13
CA ALA A 15 -9.04 7.78 8.86
C ALA A 15 -8.10 8.51 7.88
N GLY A 16 -8.68 9.25 6.94
CA GLY A 16 -7.91 9.96 5.90
C GLY A 16 -7.38 9.07 4.76
N GLY A 17 -7.67 7.77 4.79
CA GLY A 17 -7.48 6.86 3.65
C GLY A 17 -6.02 6.72 3.19
N PRO A 18 -5.79 6.44 1.90
CA PRO A 18 -4.45 6.40 1.30
C PRO A 18 -3.63 7.66 1.58
N GLY A 19 -4.26 8.82 1.65
CA GLY A 19 -3.60 10.10 1.91
C GLY A 19 -2.92 10.17 3.27
N ASN A 20 -3.49 9.52 4.29
CA ASN A 20 -2.88 9.46 5.62
C ASN A 20 -1.81 8.38 5.69
N VAL A 21 -2.21 7.13 5.44
CA VAL A 21 -1.34 5.96 5.69
C VAL A 21 -0.07 5.97 4.84
N LEU A 22 -0.16 6.47 3.59
CA LEU A 22 1.01 6.52 2.71
C LEU A 22 1.99 7.64 3.09
N LEU A 23 1.52 8.73 3.69
CA LEU A 23 2.41 9.78 4.23
C LEU A 23 3.08 9.32 5.53
N GLU A 24 2.34 8.63 6.40
CA GLU A 24 2.89 8.07 7.64
C GLU A 24 3.96 7.02 7.36
N ILE A 25 3.72 6.12 6.40
CA ILE A 25 4.64 5.01 6.15
C ILE A 25 5.98 5.47 5.54
N VAL A 26 5.98 6.50 4.69
CA VAL A 26 7.23 7.05 4.11
C VAL A 26 7.95 8.03 5.05
N GLY A 27 7.24 8.60 6.02
CA GLY A 27 7.78 9.54 7.00
C GLY A 27 8.57 10.69 6.34
N GLN A 28 9.76 10.96 6.88
CA GLN A 28 10.64 12.02 6.37
C GLN A 28 11.37 11.66 5.07
N SER A 29 11.42 10.38 4.70
CA SER A 29 12.12 9.92 3.49
C SER A 29 11.40 10.33 2.21
N GLY A 30 10.07 10.51 2.28
CA GLY A 30 9.24 10.78 1.11
C GLY A 30 9.14 9.57 0.17
N GLY A 31 8.46 9.75 -0.96
CA GLY A 31 8.29 8.70 -1.97
C GLY A 31 7.51 9.19 -3.18
N ARG A 32 7.58 8.44 -4.29
CA ARG A 32 6.79 8.71 -5.50
C ARG A 32 5.67 7.68 -5.62
N ILE A 33 4.43 8.13 -5.42
CA ILE A 33 3.27 7.24 -5.35
C ILE A 33 2.40 7.41 -6.59
N GLY A 34 2.17 6.32 -7.31
CA GLY A 34 1.22 6.24 -8.41
C GLY A 34 -0.21 6.06 -7.90
N ILE A 35 -0.89 7.14 -7.52
CA ILE A 35 -2.27 7.09 -6.99
C ILE A 35 -3.25 6.34 -7.90
N ARG A 36 -3.08 6.43 -9.23
CA ARG A 36 -3.93 5.73 -10.21
C ARG A 36 -3.68 4.22 -10.30
N LYS A 37 -2.67 3.70 -9.59
CA LYS A 37 -2.46 2.26 -9.41
C LYS A 37 -3.30 1.68 -8.27
N ILE A 38 -3.86 2.53 -7.41
CA ILE A 38 -4.76 2.09 -6.34
C ILE A 38 -6.00 1.46 -6.98
N ARG A 39 -6.35 0.23 -6.60
CA ARG A 39 -7.57 -0.41 -7.09
C ARG A 39 -8.78 0.27 -6.45
N VAL A 40 -9.75 0.56 -7.30
CA VAL A 40 -11.00 1.21 -6.94
C VAL A 40 -12.15 0.45 -7.56
N GLY A 41 -13.28 0.40 -6.84
CA GLY A 41 -14.52 -0.17 -7.38
C GLY A 41 -15.14 0.72 -8.47
N ASP A 42 -15.01 2.03 -8.32
CA ASP A 42 -15.48 3.02 -9.28
C ASP A 42 -14.29 3.73 -9.97
N LYS A 43 -14.14 3.50 -11.27
CA LYS A 43 -13.06 4.08 -12.07
C LYS A 43 -13.27 5.58 -12.39
N THR A 44 -14.44 6.14 -12.09
CA THR A 44 -14.74 7.55 -12.31
C THR A 44 -14.24 8.46 -11.18
N MET A 45 -13.85 7.89 -10.05
CA MET A 45 -13.32 8.64 -8.90
C MET A 45 -12.17 9.56 -9.30
N SER A 46 -12.25 10.81 -8.84
CA SER A 46 -11.19 11.79 -8.92
C SER A 46 -9.98 11.38 -8.06
N VAL A 47 -8.82 12.00 -8.29
CA VAL A 47 -7.63 11.77 -7.46
C VAL A 47 -7.89 12.12 -5.99
N LEU A 48 -8.64 13.20 -5.75
CA LEU A 48 -9.01 13.64 -4.40
C LEU A 48 -9.83 12.57 -3.67
N GLU A 49 -10.83 12.00 -4.35
CA GLU A 49 -11.66 10.94 -3.78
C GLU A 49 -10.84 9.68 -3.51
N ILE A 50 -9.92 9.28 -4.41
CA ILE A 50 -9.07 8.11 -4.17
C ILE A 50 -8.18 8.32 -2.95
N ILE A 51 -7.58 9.50 -2.81
CA ILE A 51 -6.66 9.82 -1.70
C ILE A 51 -7.40 9.88 -0.37
N GLY A 52 -8.58 10.50 -0.33
CA GLY A 52 -9.32 10.72 0.92
C GLY A 52 -10.30 9.60 1.29
N CYS A 53 -10.56 8.64 0.41
CA CYS A 53 -11.54 7.59 0.68
C CYS A 53 -11.00 6.58 1.71
N GLU A 54 -11.81 6.29 2.72
CA GLU A 54 -11.51 5.39 3.83
C GLU A 54 -11.92 3.94 3.49
N PHE A 55 -11.36 3.42 2.40
CA PHE A 55 -11.60 2.03 1.99
C PHE A 55 -11.27 1.07 3.14
N GLN A 56 -12.16 0.13 3.41
CA GLN A 56 -11.96 -0.83 4.50
C GLN A 56 -11.03 -1.98 4.07
N GLU A 57 -10.56 -2.73 5.07
CA GLU A 57 -9.69 -3.91 4.91
C GLU A 57 -8.39 -3.66 4.11
N ARG A 58 -7.78 -2.47 4.27
CA ARG A 58 -6.55 -2.11 3.56
C ARG A 58 -5.38 -1.85 4.50
N MET A 59 -4.20 -2.22 4.03
CA MET A 59 -2.93 -2.10 4.73
C MET A 59 -1.89 -1.50 3.78
N ALA A 60 -1.04 -0.60 4.28
CA ALA A 60 0.15 -0.13 3.58
C ALA A 60 1.38 -0.92 4.06
N TYR A 61 2.25 -1.28 3.11
CA TYR A 61 3.49 -1.99 3.38
C TYR A 61 4.66 -1.31 2.70
N LEU A 62 5.75 -1.08 3.44
CA LEU A 62 7.07 -0.90 2.86
C LEU A 62 7.76 -2.24 2.82
N VAL A 63 8.16 -2.65 1.62
CA VAL A 63 8.75 -3.95 1.33
C VAL A 63 10.16 -3.73 0.81
N TYR A 64 11.12 -4.52 1.29
CA TYR A 64 12.47 -4.49 0.74
C TYR A 64 12.47 -4.86 -0.74
N SER A 65 13.13 -4.06 -1.57
CA SER A 65 13.10 -4.18 -3.03
C SER A 65 13.48 -5.57 -3.53
N GLU A 66 14.49 -6.18 -2.92
CA GLU A 66 15.02 -7.50 -3.22
C GLU A 66 14.09 -8.66 -2.78
N ARG A 67 13.01 -8.34 -2.05
CA ARG A 67 12.02 -9.29 -1.52
C ARG A 67 10.61 -9.04 -2.03
N LEU A 68 10.42 -8.06 -2.91
CA LEU A 68 9.11 -7.72 -3.46
C LEU A 68 8.43 -8.94 -4.09
N GLU A 69 9.18 -9.76 -4.81
CA GLU A 69 8.64 -10.97 -5.45
C GLU A 69 8.18 -12.03 -4.43
N THR A 70 8.88 -12.15 -3.31
CA THR A 70 8.44 -13.02 -2.21
C THR A 70 7.15 -12.51 -1.58
N PHE A 71 7.04 -11.20 -1.37
CA PHE A 71 5.80 -10.60 -0.86
C PHE A 71 4.63 -10.83 -1.82
N LYS A 72 4.82 -10.59 -3.12
CA LYS A 72 3.80 -10.83 -4.16
C LYS A 72 3.35 -12.28 -4.22
N ARG A 73 4.27 -13.25 -4.15
CA ARG A 73 3.93 -14.68 -4.08
C ARG A 73 3.12 -15.05 -2.84
N ILE A 74 3.36 -14.40 -1.71
CA ILE A 74 2.54 -14.58 -0.51
C ILE A 74 1.13 -14.04 -0.76
N CYS A 75 1.00 -12.82 -1.31
CA CYS A 75 -0.31 -12.26 -1.64
C CYS A 75 -1.10 -13.12 -2.62
N GLU A 76 -0.43 -13.66 -3.65
CA GLU A 76 -1.06 -14.55 -4.64
C GLU A 76 -1.50 -15.88 -4.00
N ARG A 77 -0.65 -16.49 -3.15
CA ARG A 77 -0.99 -17.71 -2.41
C ARG A 77 -2.22 -17.54 -1.53
N GLU A 78 -2.33 -16.39 -0.87
CA GLU A 78 -3.43 -16.07 0.06
C GLU A 78 -4.65 -15.43 -0.63
N ASP A 79 -4.63 -15.31 -1.96
CA ASP A 79 -5.71 -14.70 -2.77
C ASP A 79 -6.10 -13.28 -2.29
N VAL A 80 -5.10 -12.45 -1.99
CA VAL A 80 -5.30 -11.05 -1.60
C VAL A 80 -4.75 -10.10 -2.67
N PHE A 81 -5.46 -8.98 -2.88
CA PHE A 81 -5.01 -7.98 -3.84
C PHE A 81 -3.77 -7.25 -3.33
N CYS A 82 -2.78 -7.10 -4.20
CA CYS A 82 -1.53 -6.40 -3.94
C CYS A 82 -1.27 -5.38 -5.05
N GLU A 83 -0.98 -4.13 -4.67
CA GLU A 83 -0.77 -3.01 -5.57
C GLU A 83 0.59 -2.37 -5.30
N GLU A 84 1.48 -2.41 -6.29
CA GLU A 84 2.80 -1.76 -6.19
C GLU A 84 2.69 -0.29 -6.58
N LEU A 85 2.54 0.58 -5.58
CA LEU A 85 2.24 1.99 -5.81
C LEU A 85 3.47 2.82 -6.22
N GLY A 86 4.68 2.42 -5.84
CA GLY A 86 5.94 3.05 -6.25
C GLY A 86 7.05 2.86 -5.23
#